data_AF-A0A7C5WRE9-F1
#
_entry.id   AF-A0A7C5WRE9-F1
#
_cell.length_a   1.000
_cell.length_b   1.000
_cell.length_c   1.000
_cell.angle_alpha   90.00
_cell.angle_beta   90.00
_cell.angle_gamma   90.00
#
_symmetry.space_group_name_H-M   'P 1'
#
loop_
_entity.id
_entity.type
_entity.pdbx_description
1 polymer ?
#
loop_
_entity_poly.entity_id
_entity_poly.type
_entity_poly.pdbx_seq_one_letter_code
_entity_poly.pdbx_strand_id
1 'polypeptide(L)' 'IYGAVLPLIGLSLIAYESPHLLDNYTIAGPSLITALILLVVAPVGGHVLAHAAHKSKSVSWSPVIDMLEEDEKK' A
#
# COMPACT_ATOMS: atom_id res chain seq x y z
N ILE A 1 3.30 -2.71 -3.69
CA ILE A 1 3.43 -1.40 -2.98
C ILE A 1 3.92 -1.59 -1.54
N TYR A 2 3.40 -2.57 -0.78
CA TYR A 2 3.84 -2.83 0.61
C TYR A 2 5.33 -2.98 0.87
N GLY A 3 6.10 -3.45 -0.13
CA GLY A 3 7.54 -3.66 0.00
C GLY A 3 8.34 -2.40 0.37
N ALA A 4 7.77 -1.20 0.21
CA ALA A 4 8.43 0.05 0.56
C ALA A 4 8.26 0.49 2.02
N VAL A 5 7.30 -0.07 2.77
CA VAL A 5 7.01 0.34 4.15
C VAL A 5 8.21 0.07 5.07
N LEU A 6 8.71 -1.17 5.07
CA LEU A 6 9.85 -1.59 5.89
C LEU A 6 11.13 -0.78 5.60
N PRO A 7 11.55 -0.62 4.32
CA PRO A 7 12.70 0.23 3.97
C PRO A 7 12.56 1.68 4.44
N LEU A 8 11.37 2.29 4.32
CA LEU A 8 11.17 3.69 4.72
C LEU A 8 11.18 3.87 6.25
N ILE A 9 10.64 2.91 7.01
CA ILE A 9 10.77 2.90 8.47
C ILE A 9 12.25 2.76 8.85
N GLY A 10 12.96 1.81 8.24
CA GLY A 10 14.39 1.60 8.49
C GLY A 10 15.22 2.85 8.15
N LEU A 11 14.97 3.47 6.99
CA LEU A 11 15.61 4.71 6.58
C LEU A 11 15.34 5.84 7.58
N SER A 12 14.10 5.96 8.06
CA SER A 12 13.73 6.98 9.04
C SER A 12 14.51 6.83 10.34
N LEU A 13 14.59 5.61 10.87
CA LEU A 13 15.32 5.31 12.11
C LEU A 13 16.83 5.53 11.95
N ILE A 14 17.41 5.06 10.85
CA ILE A 14 18.83 5.24 10.56
C ILE A 14 19.15 6.73 10.40
N ALA A 15 18.34 7.48 9.64
CA ALA A 15 18.54 8.91 9.45
C ALA A 15 18.45 9.66 10.79
N TYR A 16 17.48 9.33 11.65
CA TYR A 16 17.31 9.97 12.95
C TYR A 16 18.58 9.84 13.83
N GLU A 17 19.14 8.64 13.91
CA GLU A 17 20.35 8.33 14.71
C GLU A 17 21.68 8.67 14.01
N SER A 18 21.64 9.28 12.82
CA SER A 18 22.84 9.60 12.04
C SER A 18 23.18 11.10 12.08
N PRO A 19 23.88 11.59 13.11
CA PRO A 19 24.23 13.02 13.25
C PRO A 19 25.23 13.51 12.18
N HIS A 20 25.88 12.59 11.47
CA HIS A 20 26.80 12.90 10.38
C HIS A 20 26.10 13.24 9.05
N LEU A 21 24.79 12.99 8.95
CA LEU A 21 23.98 13.39 7.81
C LEU A 21 23.55 14.84 7.98
N LEU A 22 23.92 15.71 7.03
CA LEU A 22 23.32 17.04 6.94
C LEU A 22 21.81 16.86 6.68
N ASP A 23 20.98 17.57 7.44
CA ASP A 23 19.51 17.52 7.36
C ASP A 23 18.88 16.15 7.70
N ASN A 24 19.50 15.40 8.61
CA ASN A 24 19.03 14.11 9.10
C ASN A 24 17.53 14.07 9.46
N TYR A 25 17.01 15.09 10.16
CA TYR A 25 15.60 15.19 10.53
C TYR A 25 14.66 15.42 9.34
N THR A 26 15.13 16.13 8.30
CA THR A 26 14.41 16.38 7.05
C THR A 26 14.26 15.09 6.23
N ILE A 27 15.14 14.12 6.43
CA ILE A 27 15.03 12.78 5.83
C ILE A 27 14.18 11.87 6.71
N ALA A 28 14.43 11.88 8.03
CA ALA A 28 13.79 10.97 8.98
C ALA A 28 12.27 11.16 9.07
N GLY A 29 11.81 12.41 9.22
CA GLY A 29 10.39 12.72 9.42
C GLY A 29 9.52 12.33 8.22
N PRO A 30 9.78 12.87 7.02
CA PRO A 30 9.01 12.55 5.82
C PRO A 30 9.03 11.05 5.49
N SER A 31 10.17 10.37 5.64
CA SER A 31 10.26 8.92 5.40
C SER A 31 9.32 8.13 6.30
N LEU A 32 9.21 8.49 7.58
CA LEU A 32 8.28 7.84 8.50
C LEU A 32 6.82 8.11 8.12
N ILE A 33 6.49 9.37 7.83
CA ILE A 33 5.13 9.77 7.45
C ILE A 33 4.71 9.04 6.16
N THR A 34 5.58 9.00 5.16
CA THR A 34 5.32 8.25 3.92
C THR A 34 5.13 6.77 4.18
N ALA A 35 5.92 6.15 5.06
CA ALA A 35 5.73 4.75 5.41
C ALA A 35 4.35 4.47 6.02
N LEU A 36 3.88 5.34 6.93
CA LEU A 36 2.56 5.23 7.55
C LEU A 36 1.43 5.41 6.54
N ILE A 37 1.56 6.37 5.63
CA ILE A 37 0.60 6.58 4.53
C ILE A 37 0.54 5.31 3.66
N LEU A 38 1.69 4.78 3.24
CA LEU A 38 1.74 3.58 2.41
C LEU A 38 1.16 2.36 3.10
N LEU A 39 1.34 2.22 4.42
CA LEU A 39 0.78 1.12 5.21
C LEU A 39 -0.75 1.07 5.11
N VAL A 40 -1.41 2.24 5.10
CA VAL A 40 -2.88 2.35 5.01
C VAL A 40 -3.37 2.34 3.56
N VAL A 41 -2.70 3.08 2.67
CA VAL A 41 -3.16 3.28 1.29
C VAL A 41 -2.93 2.02 0.44
N ALA A 42 -1.88 1.24 0.68
CA ALA A 42 -1.61 0.03 -0.09
C ALA A 42 -2.74 -1.04 -0.04
N PRO A 43 -3.31 -1.41 1.13
CA PRO A 43 -4.44 -2.36 1.18
C PRO A 43 -5.70 -1.80 0.55
N VAL A 44 -6.01 -0.55 0.88
CA VAL A 44 -7.22 0.11 0.40
C VAL A 44 -7.19 0.22 -1.13
N GLY A 45 -6.06 0.67 -1.69
CA GLY A 45 -5.87 0.76 -3.13
C GLY A 45 -5.98 -0.59 -3.81
N GLY A 46 -5.34 -1.64 -3.26
CA GLY A 46 -5.44 -2.99 -3.81
C GLY A 46 -6.87 -3.53 -3.83
N HIS A 47 -7.61 -3.33 -2.73
CA HIS A 47 -9.00 -3.75 -2.62
C HIS A 47 -9.93 -3.00 -3.59
N VAL A 48 -9.81 -1.67 -3.66
CA VAL A 48 -10.62 -0.85 -4.56
C VAL A 48 -10.33 -1.18 -6.02
N LEU A 49 -9.06 -1.36 -6.38
CA LEU A 49 -8.69 -1.75 -7.75
C LEU A 49 -9.20 -3.15 -8.11
N ALA A 50 -9.11 -4.12 -7.20
CA ALA A 50 -9.65 -5.45 -7.43
C ALA A 50 -11.17 -5.42 -7.61
N HIS A 51 -11.89 -4.69 -6.76
CA HIS A 51 -13.33 -4.51 -6.89
C HIS A 51 -13.71 -3.82 -8.20
N ALA A 52 -13.00 -2.75 -8.59
CA ALA A 52 -13.24 -2.06 -9.84
C ALA A 52 -12.97 -2.94 -11.06
N ALA A 53 -11.91 -3.75 -11.03
CA ALA A 53 -11.58 -4.71 -12.09
C ALA A 53 -12.67 -5.78 -12.25
N HIS A 54 -13.19 -6.31 -11.12
CA HIS A 54 -14.32 -7.24 -11.11
C HIS A 54 -15.58 -6.60 -11.71
N LYS A 55 -16.00 -5.45 -11.15
CA LYS A 55 -17.23 -4.76 -11.57
C LYS A 55 -17.21 -4.30 -13.03
N SER A 56 -16.05 -3.88 -13.54
CA SER A 56 -15.90 -3.47 -14.94
C SER A 56 -15.78 -4.65 -15.91
N LYS A 57 -15.70 -5.90 -15.41
CA LYS A 57 -15.41 -7.10 -16.21
C LYS A 57 -14.18 -6.94 -17.11
N SER A 58 -13.22 -6.14 -16.65
CA SER A 58 -12.01 -5.77 -17.39
C SER A 58 -11.03 -6.94 -17.53
N VAL A 59 -11.15 -7.95 -16.65
CA VAL A 59 -10.37 -9.19 -16.73
C VAL A 59 -11.32 -10.38 -16.86
N SER A 60 -10.92 -11.38 -17.64
CA SER A 60 -11.63 -12.67 -17.68
C SER A 60 -11.40 -13.39 -16.37
N TRP A 61 -12.43 -13.41 -15.53
CA TRP A 61 -12.43 -14.03 -14.21
C TRP A 61 -13.27 -15.31 -14.29
N SER A 62 -12.66 -16.46 -13.99
CA SER A 62 -13.32 -17.77 -14.01
C SER A 62 -12.95 -18.55 -12.75
N PRO A 63 -13.51 -18.18 -11.58
CA PRO A 63 -13.32 -18.92 -10.35
C PRO A 63 -14.17 -20.20 -10.37
N VAL A 64 -13.83 -21.16 -9.51
CA VAL A 64 -14.65 -22.38 -9.32
C VAL A 64 -15.99 -22.05 -8.66
N ILE A 65 -16.02 -21.05 -7.77
CA ILE A 65 -17.21 -20.54 -7.08
C ILE A 65 -17.10 -19.02 -7.02
N ASP A 66 -18.15 -18.30 -7.45
CA ASP A 66 -18.24 -16.84 -7.35
C ASP A 66 -19.51 -16.41 -6.60
N MET A 67 -19.41 -16.34 -5.28
CA MET A 67 -20.53 -15.86 -4.46
C MET A 67 -20.82 -14.37 -4.68
N LEU A 68 -19.84 -13.60 -5.16
CA LEU A 68 -20.00 -12.17 -5.40
C LEU A 68 -20.89 -11.94 -6.62
N GLU A 69 -20.65 -12.67 -7.70
CA GLU A 69 -21.49 -12.62 -8.90
C GLU A 69 -22.89 -13.23 -8.66
N GLU A 70 -22.98 -14.27 -7.83
CA GLU A 70 -24.27 -14.83 -7.40
C GLU A 70 -25.13 -13.83 -6.63
N ASP A 71 -24.52 -13.07 -5.71
CA ASP A 71 -25.22 -12.01 -4.96
C ASP A 71 -25.59 -10.82 -5.85
N GLU A 72 -24.80 -10.47 -6.88
CA GLU A 72 -25.14 -9.42 -7.85
C GLU A 72 -26.30 -9.81 -8.80
N LYS A 73 -26.51 -11.12 -9.04
CA LYS A 73 -27.58 -11.65 -9.90
C LYS A 73 -28.92 -11.85 -9.18
N LYS A 74 -28.94 -11.75 -7.85
CA LYS A 74 -30.15 -11.84 -7.02
C LYS A 74 -30.97 -10.56 -7.09
#